data_AF-A0A0J5GCY4-F1
#
_entry.id   AF-A0A0J5GCY4-F1
#
_cell.length_a   1.000
_cell.length_b   1.000
_cell.length_c   1.000
_cell.angle_alpha   90.00
_cell.angle_beta   90.00
_cell.angle_gamma   90.00
#
_symmetry.space_group_name_H-M   'P 1'
#
loop_
_entity.id
_entity.type
_entity.pdbx_description
1 polymer ?
#
loop_
_entity_poly.entity_id
_entity_poly.type
_entity_poly.pdbx_seq_one_letter_code
_entity_poly.pdbx_strand_id
1 'polypeptide(L)'
;MKSHPRNVPIKGDPFIPSRFIFGDAVEEKGLEPYEYVIHTQEPVFVCRLVGMDLTPFDGRDQDGFRSVVLYDESHHLTHYVTNSGFRLFDFNFWGEIPTAAQLQKICDEAMQVYQRLQKAYIDREVAPKERDFRLVPTEPLPPAERQARIAELVALSRDAVQNPVKRIQLAALVQQALSGGDQAVFTESQLALQAEPPARKLLLDCAHDTIAFPEVMRPDGNVASYELWAFPVVFSRAQGGVWWHFPLLEQVEPQLAEALTLAPETILWMSPTIFTVDSLAERSCQSLVHLAPTMDAGCDLALHDVAASRASFEAASTVNEPQLVLAWLPFIVERGKLPLAQVRRHAREALDATMPLVQQALSAEMVYGEAELFMPLPWWEALAAGTAAYNRKRFALTMAVLSGSELPDGLHAEAEYQPEHQAYDVRLLGGSQQLLAHTPWLLTPDLSPDRSLVWQDLQSCLQQAGIPVTEHAPKLH
;
A
#
# COMPACT_ATOMS: atom_id res chain seq x y z
N MET A 1 -12.08 25.24 2.34
CA MET A 1 -12.55 24.18 3.26
C MET A 1 -11.49 23.09 3.27
N LYS A 2 -11.16 22.47 4.42
CA LYS A 2 -10.12 21.41 4.49
C LYS A 2 -10.76 20.03 4.34
N SER A 3 -10.05 19.11 3.70
CA SER A 3 -10.42 17.69 3.60
C SER A 3 -10.58 17.10 5.01
N HIS A 4 -11.58 16.24 5.23
CA HIS A 4 -11.65 15.45 6.46
C HIS A 4 -10.41 14.55 6.53
N PRO A 5 -9.63 14.56 7.62
CA PRO A 5 -8.46 13.70 7.72
C PRO A 5 -8.90 12.24 7.71
N ARG A 6 -8.25 11.38 6.89
CA ARG A 6 -8.57 9.94 6.80
C ARG A 6 -8.35 9.21 8.14
N ASN A 7 -7.40 9.70 8.93
CA ASN A 7 -6.99 9.09 10.21
C ASN A 7 -7.90 9.50 11.38
N VAL A 8 -8.81 10.46 11.17
CA VAL A 8 -9.81 10.81 12.18
C VAL A 8 -10.98 9.86 12.02
N PRO A 9 -11.29 9.03 13.02
CA PRO A 9 -12.52 8.26 13.00
C PRO A 9 -13.68 9.24 12.82
N ILE A 10 -14.46 9.05 11.77
CA ILE A 10 -15.74 9.75 11.64
C ILE A 10 -16.50 9.38 12.91
N LYS A 11 -16.79 10.36 13.77
CA LYS A 11 -17.70 10.14 14.90
C LYS A 11 -19.01 9.67 14.31
N GLY A 12 -19.23 8.36 14.32
CA GLY A 12 -20.54 7.79 14.10
C GLY A 12 -21.49 8.48 15.08
N ASP A 13 -22.69 8.82 14.59
CA ASP A 13 -23.71 9.41 15.44
C ASP A 13 -23.83 8.60 16.75
N PRO A 14 -23.97 9.27 17.90
CA PRO A 14 -24.05 8.61 19.19
C PRO A 14 -25.36 7.81 19.24
N PHE A 15 -25.35 6.57 18.76
CA PHE A 15 -26.48 5.68 18.93
C PHE A 15 -26.57 5.29 20.40
N ILE A 16 -27.48 5.96 21.10
CA ILE A 16 -28.32 5.35 22.15
C ILE A 16 -28.81 4.00 21.58
N PRO A 17 -28.85 2.89 22.35
CA PRO A 17 -29.27 1.60 21.82
C PRO A 17 -30.56 1.77 21.00
N SER A 18 -30.49 1.43 19.71
CA SER A 18 -31.62 1.55 18.80
C SER A 18 -32.81 0.80 19.42
N ARG A 19 -34.00 1.41 19.40
CA ARG A 19 -35.23 0.74 19.84
C ARG A 19 -35.55 -0.52 19.02
N PHE A 20 -34.88 -0.70 17.89
CA PHE A 20 -34.90 -1.91 17.06
C PHE A 20 -33.52 -2.56 17.04
N ILE A 21 -33.46 -3.84 17.42
CA ILE A 21 -32.26 -4.67 17.31
C ILE A 21 -32.56 -5.76 16.27
N PHE A 22 -31.68 -5.90 15.29
CA PHE A 22 -31.73 -6.94 14.27
C PHE A 22 -30.63 -7.96 14.56
N GLY A 23 -30.93 -9.25 14.45
CA GLY A 23 -29.94 -10.27 14.73
C GLY A 23 -30.21 -11.59 14.03
N ASP A 24 -29.14 -12.31 13.78
CA ASP A 24 -29.15 -13.67 13.23
C ASP A 24 -29.00 -14.70 14.35
N ALA A 25 -29.56 -15.88 14.12
CA ALA A 25 -29.34 -17.04 14.99
C ALA A 25 -28.50 -18.09 14.27
N VAL A 26 -27.52 -18.66 14.99
CA VAL A 26 -26.67 -19.76 14.50
C VAL A 26 -27.09 -21.04 15.19
N GLU A 27 -27.46 -22.05 14.41
CA GLU A 27 -27.70 -23.41 14.87
C GLU A 27 -26.55 -24.36 14.46
N GLU A 28 -26.60 -25.59 14.95
CA GLU A 28 -25.59 -26.64 14.71
C GLU A 28 -25.34 -26.94 13.21
N LYS A 29 -26.29 -26.59 12.34
CA LYS A 29 -26.25 -26.77 10.88
C LYS A 29 -25.98 -25.49 10.08
N GLY A 30 -25.78 -24.35 10.75
CA GLY A 30 -25.55 -23.05 10.11
C GLY A 30 -26.52 -21.97 10.57
N LEU A 31 -26.54 -20.85 9.84
CA LEU A 31 -27.47 -19.75 10.08
C LEU A 31 -28.92 -20.18 9.84
N GLU A 32 -29.82 -19.75 10.72
CA GLU A 32 -31.26 -19.92 10.50
C GLU A 32 -31.70 -19.15 9.24
N PRO A 33 -32.75 -19.63 8.53
CA PRO A 33 -33.23 -18.97 7.32
C PRO A 33 -34.10 -17.73 7.62
N TYR A 34 -34.11 -17.26 8.87
CA TYR A 34 -34.85 -16.10 9.34
C TYR A 34 -33.98 -15.28 10.28
N GLU A 35 -34.19 -13.97 10.22
CA GLU A 35 -33.59 -13.01 11.13
C GLU A 35 -34.58 -12.69 12.26
N TYR A 36 -34.12 -11.99 13.29
CA TYR A 36 -34.91 -11.59 14.43
C TYR A 36 -34.95 -10.08 14.56
N VAL A 37 -36.13 -9.55 14.91
CA VAL A 37 -36.33 -8.14 15.26
C VAL A 37 -36.77 -8.08 16.71
N ILE A 38 -36.04 -7.32 17.52
CA ILE A 38 -36.41 -7.01 18.89
C ILE A 38 -36.77 -5.53 18.97
N HIS A 39 -38.01 -5.25 19.37
CA HIS A 39 -38.47 -3.90 19.71
C HIS A 39 -38.41 -3.71 21.22
N THR A 40 -37.56 -2.79 21.69
CA THR A 40 -37.22 -2.63 23.11
C THR A 40 -38.06 -1.59 23.86
N GLN A 41 -39.03 -0.96 23.19
CA GLN A 41 -39.96 0.01 23.78
C GLN A 41 -41.39 -0.56 23.80
N GLU A 42 -42.26 -0.04 24.68
CA GLU A 42 -43.66 -0.47 24.71
C GLU A 42 -44.38 -0.16 23.39
N PRO A 43 -45.07 -1.15 22.77
CA PRO A 43 -45.18 -2.55 23.16
C PRO A 43 -43.89 -3.33 22.86
N VAL A 44 -43.33 -3.99 23.88
CA VAL A 44 -42.05 -4.72 23.74
C VAL A 44 -42.32 -6.06 23.06
N PHE A 45 -41.55 -6.39 22.02
CA PHE A 45 -41.72 -7.68 21.34
C PHE A 45 -40.44 -8.20 20.70
N VAL A 46 -40.44 -9.51 20.44
CA VAL A 46 -39.55 -10.15 19.48
C VAL A 46 -40.38 -10.81 18.39
N CYS A 47 -39.92 -10.73 17.15
CA CYS A 47 -40.52 -11.45 16.03
C CYS A 47 -39.43 -11.91 15.06
N ARG A 48 -39.81 -12.81 14.16
CA ARG A 48 -38.97 -13.25 13.05
C ARG A 48 -39.17 -12.35 11.84
N LEU A 49 -38.13 -12.19 11.04
CA LEU A 49 -38.06 -11.44 9.80
C LEU A 49 -37.58 -12.36 8.69
N VAL A 50 -38.26 -12.31 7.54
CA VAL A 50 -37.83 -12.99 6.32
C VAL A 50 -37.99 -12.06 5.11
N GLY A 51 -37.04 -12.14 4.19
CA GLY A 51 -37.10 -11.48 2.88
C GLY A 51 -37.73 -12.36 1.79
N MET A 52 -37.93 -11.78 0.60
CA MET A 52 -38.53 -12.44 -0.57
C MET A 52 -39.93 -13.05 -0.34
N ASP A 53 -40.69 -12.54 0.62
CA ASP A 53 -42.05 -13.00 0.91
C ASP A 53 -43.05 -12.49 -0.13
N LEU A 54 -43.94 -13.36 -0.61
CA LEU A 54 -44.93 -13.08 -1.65
C LEU A 54 -46.39 -13.15 -1.15
N THR A 55 -46.62 -13.03 0.15
CA THR A 55 -47.98 -13.12 0.73
C THR A 55 -48.90 -12.05 0.11
N PRO A 56 -50.05 -12.44 -0.48
CA PRO A 56 -50.94 -11.49 -1.16
C PRO A 56 -51.67 -10.58 -0.16
N PHE A 57 -51.83 -9.30 -0.52
CA PHE A 57 -52.68 -8.34 0.21
C PHE A 57 -53.15 -7.20 -0.69
N ASP A 58 -54.24 -6.54 -0.30
CA ASP A 58 -54.81 -5.41 -1.04
C ASP A 58 -53.83 -4.23 -1.06
N GLY A 59 -53.39 -3.85 -2.25
CA GLY A 59 -52.42 -2.77 -2.45
C GLY A 59 -50.98 -3.23 -2.62
N ARG A 60 -50.72 -4.55 -2.66
CA ARG A 60 -49.37 -5.09 -2.91
C ARG A 60 -48.77 -4.62 -4.23
N ASP A 61 -49.55 -4.64 -5.31
CA ASP A 61 -49.08 -4.26 -6.65
C ASP A 61 -49.09 -2.74 -6.90
N GLN A 62 -49.35 -1.92 -5.87
CA GLN A 62 -49.35 -0.46 -6.00
C GLN A 62 -47.94 0.12 -5.86
N ASP A 63 -47.72 1.24 -6.55
CA ASP A 63 -46.48 2.01 -6.46
C ASP A 63 -46.26 2.62 -5.05
N GLY A 64 -44.99 2.66 -4.65
CA GLY A 64 -44.55 3.18 -3.35
C GLY A 64 -44.62 2.13 -2.23
N PHE A 65 -44.06 2.44 -1.06
CA PHE A 65 -44.07 1.51 0.07
C PHE A 65 -45.50 1.26 0.57
N ARG A 66 -45.88 -0.03 0.67
CA ARG A 66 -47.17 -0.49 1.19
C ARG A 66 -46.95 -1.66 2.13
N SER A 67 -47.70 -1.67 3.22
CA SER A 67 -47.68 -2.71 4.23
C SER A 67 -49.08 -3.01 4.74
N VAL A 68 -49.24 -4.16 5.40
CA VAL A 68 -50.46 -4.50 6.12
C VAL A 68 -50.16 -5.52 7.22
N VAL A 69 -50.97 -5.51 8.28
CA VAL A 69 -51.01 -6.58 9.28
C VAL A 69 -52.17 -7.51 8.96
N LEU A 70 -51.86 -8.78 8.72
CA LEU A 70 -52.77 -9.88 8.44
C LEU A 70 -52.89 -10.79 9.66
N TYR A 71 -54.03 -11.43 9.79
CA TYR A 71 -54.27 -12.47 10.80
C TYR A 71 -54.57 -13.79 10.09
N ASP A 72 -53.74 -14.79 10.32
CA ASP A 72 -53.98 -16.16 9.86
C ASP A 72 -54.85 -16.88 10.87
N GLU A 73 -56.14 -17.03 10.56
CA GLU A 73 -57.11 -17.72 11.41
C GLU A 73 -56.79 -19.21 11.59
N SER A 74 -56.10 -19.84 10.64
CA SER A 74 -55.81 -21.27 10.66
C SER A 74 -54.66 -21.64 11.61
N HIS A 75 -53.70 -20.73 11.79
CA HIS A 75 -52.56 -20.91 12.69
C HIS A 75 -52.62 -19.98 13.92
N HIS A 76 -53.61 -19.09 14.01
CA HIS A 76 -53.73 -18.05 15.03
C HIS A 76 -52.49 -17.12 15.10
N LEU A 77 -51.90 -16.82 13.94
CA LEU A 77 -50.68 -16.03 13.82
C LEU A 77 -50.95 -14.65 13.22
N THR A 78 -50.22 -13.66 13.73
CA THR A 78 -50.20 -12.31 13.16
C THR A 78 -49.00 -12.18 12.24
N HIS A 79 -49.24 -11.69 11.02
CA HIS A 79 -48.21 -11.43 10.03
C HIS A 79 -48.22 -9.95 9.66
N TYR A 80 -47.06 -9.33 9.63
CA TYR A 80 -46.88 -8.05 8.95
C TYR A 80 -46.19 -8.33 7.62
N VAL A 81 -46.71 -7.78 6.52
CA VAL A 81 -46.17 -8.00 5.17
C VAL A 81 -46.02 -6.68 4.42
N THR A 82 -45.05 -6.61 3.52
CA THR A 82 -44.78 -5.43 2.67
C THR A 82 -44.76 -5.80 1.20
N ASN A 83 -45.03 -4.83 0.33
CA ASN A 83 -44.85 -5.00 -1.12
C ASN A 83 -43.38 -5.07 -1.56
N SER A 84 -42.44 -4.64 -0.70
CA SER A 84 -41.00 -4.83 -0.86
C SER A 84 -40.51 -6.26 -0.56
N GLY A 85 -41.40 -7.18 -0.19
CA GLY A 85 -41.05 -8.59 0.02
C GLY A 85 -40.53 -8.93 1.41
N PHE A 86 -40.78 -8.09 2.42
CA PHE A 86 -40.49 -8.41 3.83
C PHE A 86 -41.74 -8.91 4.54
N ARG A 87 -41.55 -9.92 5.41
CA ARG A 87 -42.57 -10.42 6.33
C ARG A 87 -42.03 -10.53 7.76
N LEU A 88 -42.79 -10.01 8.71
CA LEU A 88 -42.57 -10.19 10.16
C LEU A 88 -43.66 -11.10 10.72
N PHE A 89 -43.27 -12.09 11.52
CA PHE A 89 -44.19 -13.11 12.05
C PHE A 89 -43.66 -13.71 13.36
N ASP A 90 -44.46 -14.57 14.01
CA ASP A 90 -44.16 -15.14 15.34
C ASP A 90 -43.90 -14.05 16.41
N PHE A 91 -44.79 -13.04 16.46
CA PHE A 91 -44.71 -11.98 17.45
C PHE A 91 -44.91 -12.51 18.88
N ASN A 92 -43.92 -12.30 19.72
CA ASN A 92 -43.99 -12.55 21.16
C ASN A 92 -43.94 -11.21 21.89
N PHE A 93 -45.07 -10.80 22.47
CA PHE A 93 -45.20 -9.54 23.19
C PHE A 93 -44.90 -9.71 24.67
N TRP A 94 -44.23 -8.72 25.25
CA TRP A 94 -44.12 -8.51 26.67
C TRP A 94 -44.87 -7.23 27.04
N GLY A 95 -45.82 -7.32 27.97
CA GLY A 95 -46.60 -6.17 28.40
C GLY A 95 -47.84 -5.91 27.55
N GLU A 96 -47.99 -4.68 27.05
CA GLU A 96 -49.19 -4.25 26.33
C GLU A 96 -49.26 -4.88 24.92
N ILE A 97 -50.43 -5.42 24.56
CA ILE A 97 -50.65 -5.98 23.22
C ILE A 97 -51.11 -4.84 22.30
N PRO A 98 -50.38 -4.54 21.21
CA PRO A 98 -50.77 -3.47 20.30
C PRO A 98 -52.01 -3.81 19.49
N THR A 99 -52.73 -2.77 19.07
CA THR A 99 -53.67 -2.88 17.96
C THR A 99 -52.94 -3.12 16.63
N ALA A 100 -53.62 -3.68 15.63
CA ALA A 100 -53.05 -3.93 14.31
C ALA A 100 -52.45 -2.66 13.67
N ALA A 101 -53.12 -1.50 13.83
CA ALA A 101 -52.63 -0.23 13.32
C ALA A 101 -51.35 0.27 14.03
N GLN A 102 -51.28 0.08 15.36
CA GLN A 102 -50.07 0.41 16.13
C GLN A 102 -48.91 -0.50 15.75
N LEU A 103 -49.16 -1.82 15.64
CA LEU A 103 -48.16 -2.79 15.23
C LEU A 103 -47.64 -2.49 13.82
N GLN A 104 -48.54 -2.20 12.87
CA GLN A 104 -48.18 -1.85 11.51
C GLN A 104 -47.23 -0.65 11.46
N LYS A 105 -47.54 0.42 12.21
CA LYS A 105 -46.70 1.61 12.27
C LYS A 105 -45.30 1.30 12.83
N ILE A 106 -45.21 0.50 13.88
CA ILE A 106 -43.92 0.11 14.48
C ILE A 106 -43.11 -0.74 13.49
N CYS A 107 -43.74 -1.69 12.81
CA CYS A 107 -43.10 -2.53 11.80
C CYS A 107 -42.65 -1.72 10.56
N ASP A 108 -43.43 -0.73 10.11
CA ASP A 108 -43.01 0.18 9.03
C ASP A 108 -41.72 0.93 9.40
N GLU A 109 -41.65 1.46 10.62
CA GLU A 109 -40.46 2.13 11.15
C GLU A 109 -39.28 1.16 11.25
N ALA A 110 -39.51 -0.09 11.70
CA ALA A 110 -38.49 -1.12 11.75
C ALA A 110 -37.93 -1.44 10.35
N MET A 111 -38.78 -1.58 9.33
CA MET A 111 -38.35 -1.86 7.95
C MET A 111 -37.57 -0.71 7.33
N GLN A 112 -37.92 0.54 7.64
CA GLN A 112 -37.11 1.69 7.21
C GLN A 112 -35.72 1.72 7.87
N VAL A 113 -35.60 1.29 9.13
CA VAL A 113 -34.29 1.16 9.80
C VAL A 113 -33.51 0.00 9.19
N TYR A 114 -34.15 -1.15 9.01
CA TYR A 114 -33.56 -2.35 8.43
C TYR A 114 -33.01 -2.12 7.02
N GLN A 115 -33.79 -1.49 6.13
CA GLN A 115 -33.34 -1.15 4.78
C GLN A 115 -32.19 -0.14 4.77
N ARG A 116 -32.16 0.82 5.70
CA ARG A 116 -31.00 1.73 5.86
C ARG A 116 -29.76 0.98 6.35
N LEU A 117 -29.93 0.01 7.25
CA LEU A 117 -28.87 -0.83 7.75
C LEU A 117 -28.30 -1.73 6.65
N GLN A 118 -29.18 -2.41 5.88
CA GLN A 118 -28.78 -3.18 4.71
C GLN A 118 -28.05 -2.31 3.69
N LYS A 119 -28.55 -1.11 3.40
CA LYS A 119 -27.85 -0.16 2.51
C LYS A 119 -26.47 0.22 3.06
N ALA A 120 -26.34 0.50 4.35
CA ALA A 120 -25.06 0.81 4.97
C ALA A 120 -24.09 -0.39 4.99
N TYR A 121 -24.59 -1.61 5.15
CA TYR A 121 -23.77 -2.83 5.04
C TYR A 121 -23.35 -3.08 3.60
N ILE A 122 -24.25 -2.94 2.63
CA ILE A 122 -23.91 -2.99 1.20
C ILE A 122 -22.87 -1.92 0.89
N ASP A 123 -23.06 -0.68 1.32
CA ASP A 123 -22.09 0.41 1.13
C ASP A 123 -20.75 0.16 1.85
N ARG A 124 -20.70 -0.73 2.85
CA ARG A 124 -19.49 -1.14 3.60
C ARG A 124 -18.82 -2.42 3.07
N GLU A 125 -19.60 -3.33 2.49
CA GLU A 125 -19.13 -4.57 1.84
C GLU A 125 -18.78 -4.38 0.37
N VAL A 126 -19.25 -3.29 -0.27
CA VAL A 126 -18.69 -2.84 -1.54
C VAL A 126 -17.21 -2.55 -1.29
N ALA A 127 -16.37 -3.30 -2.00
CA ALA A 127 -14.91 -3.16 -2.06
C ALA A 127 -14.46 -1.70 -1.89
N PRO A 128 -13.28 -1.44 -1.28
CA PRO A 128 -12.76 -0.07 -1.16
C PRO A 128 -12.95 0.62 -2.49
N LYS A 129 -13.71 1.73 -2.46
CA LYS A 129 -14.20 2.44 -3.66
C LYS A 129 -13.07 2.46 -4.69
N GLU A 130 -13.24 1.75 -5.81
CA GLU A 130 -12.16 1.56 -6.79
C GLU A 130 -11.54 2.93 -7.08
N ARG A 131 -10.29 3.11 -6.64
CA ARG A 131 -9.56 4.36 -6.82
C ARG A 131 -9.10 4.36 -8.27
N ASP A 132 -9.31 5.47 -8.96
CA ASP A 132 -8.81 5.62 -10.32
C ASP A 132 -7.28 5.44 -10.31
N PHE A 133 -6.78 4.64 -11.25
CA PHE A 133 -5.34 4.52 -11.45
C PHE A 133 -4.82 5.70 -12.27
N ARG A 134 -3.70 6.28 -11.82
CA ARG A 134 -2.91 7.21 -12.62
C ARG A 134 -1.65 6.50 -13.08
N LEU A 135 -1.54 6.32 -14.39
CA LEU A 135 -0.33 5.79 -15.00
C LEU A 135 0.76 6.86 -14.98
N VAL A 136 1.97 6.43 -14.64
CA VAL A 136 3.17 7.27 -14.80
C VAL A 136 3.33 7.63 -16.29
N PRO A 137 3.57 8.91 -16.63
CA PRO A 137 3.81 9.29 -18.02
C PRO A 137 5.06 8.59 -18.56
N THR A 138 4.98 8.11 -19.80
CA THR A 138 6.05 7.32 -20.44
C THR A 138 6.44 7.83 -21.81
N GLU A 139 5.70 8.82 -22.32
CA GLU A 139 5.91 9.32 -23.67
C GLU A 139 7.22 10.12 -23.73
N PRO A 140 8.18 9.69 -24.58
CA PRO A 140 9.44 10.40 -24.74
C PRO A 140 9.21 11.74 -25.44
N LEU A 141 10.00 12.75 -25.07
CA LEU A 141 10.03 14.03 -25.77
C LEU A 141 10.61 13.85 -27.19
N PRO A 142 10.20 14.70 -28.15
CA PRO A 142 10.87 14.79 -29.44
C PRO A 142 12.38 15.02 -29.26
N PRO A 143 13.26 14.41 -30.09
CA PRO A 143 14.70 14.44 -29.86
C PRO A 143 15.31 15.85 -29.70
N ALA A 144 14.86 16.82 -30.49
CA ALA A 144 15.33 18.20 -30.40
C ALA A 144 14.91 18.88 -29.08
N GLU A 145 13.68 18.62 -28.62
CA GLU A 145 13.19 19.15 -27.34
C GLU A 145 13.93 18.49 -26.18
N ARG A 146 14.11 17.16 -26.21
CA ARG A 146 14.91 16.43 -25.20
C ARG A 146 16.30 17.04 -25.07
N GLN A 147 17.01 17.23 -26.19
CA GLN A 147 18.36 17.79 -26.16
C GLN A 147 18.40 19.20 -25.61
N ALA A 148 17.38 20.02 -25.92
CA ALA A 148 17.26 21.37 -25.37
C ALA A 148 17.03 21.33 -23.85
N ARG A 149 16.18 20.44 -23.35
CA ARG A 149 15.92 20.26 -21.91
C ARG A 149 17.14 19.76 -21.15
N ILE A 150 17.89 18.82 -21.72
CA ILE A 150 19.16 18.35 -21.15
C ILE A 150 20.15 19.50 -21.07
N ALA A 151 20.33 20.25 -22.15
CA ALA A 151 21.25 21.39 -22.18
C ALA A 151 20.86 22.47 -21.16
N GLU A 152 19.56 22.73 -21.00
CA GLU A 152 19.01 23.68 -20.03
C GLU A 152 19.32 23.25 -18.59
N LEU A 153 19.04 21.99 -18.23
CA LEU A 153 19.35 21.43 -16.91
C LEU A 153 20.84 21.46 -16.60
N VAL A 154 21.67 21.05 -17.55
CA VAL A 154 23.14 21.03 -17.39
C VAL A 154 23.67 22.44 -17.17
N ALA A 155 23.27 23.41 -18.01
CA ALA A 155 23.71 24.80 -17.87
C ALA A 155 23.25 25.40 -16.53
N LEU A 156 21.98 25.19 -16.17
CA LEU A 156 21.44 25.72 -14.91
C LEU A 156 22.10 25.09 -13.69
N SER A 157 22.43 23.80 -13.74
CA SER A 157 23.15 23.11 -12.66
C SER A 157 24.53 23.72 -12.42
N ARG A 158 25.27 24.04 -13.49
CA ARG A 158 26.57 24.72 -13.40
C ARG A 158 26.44 26.10 -12.76
N ASP A 159 25.50 26.91 -13.23
CA ASP A 159 25.26 28.25 -12.71
C ASP A 159 24.83 28.24 -11.23
N ALA A 160 24.02 27.24 -10.83
CA ALA A 160 23.46 27.13 -9.49
C ALA A 160 24.49 26.77 -8.40
N VAL A 161 25.66 26.23 -8.77
CA VAL A 161 26.74 25.93 -7.81
C VAL A 161 27.10 27.19 -7.01
N GLN A 162 27.24 28.32 -7.69
CA GLN A 162 27.71 29.58 -7.11
C GLN A 162 26.61 30.63 -6.93
N ASN A 163 25.40 30.40 -7.43
CA ASN A 163 24.32 31.38 -7.41
C ASN A 163 23.04 30.86 -6.70
N PRO A 164 22.70 31.39 -5.51
CA PRO A 164 21.51 30.97 -4.76
C PRO A 164 20.18 31.14 -5.50
N VAL A 165 20.03 32.19 -6.33
CA VAL A 165 18.80 32.41 -7.11
C VAL A 165 18.63 31.31 -8.16
N LYS A 166 19.74 30.87 -8.76
CA LYS A 166 19.76 29.79 -9.75
C LYS A 166 19.44 28.43 -9.11
N ARG A 167 19.69 28.23 -7.82
CA ARG A 167 19.28 27.01 -7.09
C ARG A 167 17.76 26.85 -7.01
N ILE A 168 17.03 27.95 -6.80
CA ILE A 168 15.55 27.92 -6.79
C ILE A 168 15.02 27.58 -8.19
N GLN A 169 15.61 28.17 -9.23
CA GLN A 169 15.27 27.85 -10.62
C GLN A 169 15.57 26.37 -10.94
N LEU A 170 16.71 25.85 -10.44
CA LEU A 170 17.10 24.47 -10.62
C LEU A 170 16.07 23.52 -10.00
N ALA A 171 15.63 23.77 -8.77
CA ALA A 171 14.62 22.93 -8.10
C ALA A 171 13.32 22.83 -8.92
N ALA A 172 12.82 23.95 -9.44
CA ALA A 172 11.64 23.97 -10.29
C ALA A 172 11.85 23.20 -11.61
N LEU A 173 13.02 23.37 -12.25
CA LEU A 173 13.33 22.68 -13.51
C LEU A 173 13.52 21.17 -13.32
N VAL A 174 14.12 20.76 -12.19
CA VAL A 174 14.24 19.35 -11.80
C VAL A 174 12.86 18.74 -11.58
N GLN A 175 11.96 19.41 -10.85
CA GLN A 175 10.58 18.94 -10.67
C GLN A 175 9.85 18.76 -12.00
N GLN A 176 10.02 19.71 -12.95
CA GLN A 176 9.44 19.59 -14.29
C GLN A 176 10.02 18.41 -15.07
N ALA A 177 11.33 18.22 -15.01
CA ALA A 177 12.00 17.13 -15.72
C ALA A 177 11.59 15.75 -15.18
N LEU A 178 11.57 15.59 -13.85
CA LEU A 178 11.15 14.33 -13.22
C LEU A 178 9.66 14.04 -13.42
N SER A 179 8.80 15.06 -13.36
CA SER A 179 7.36 14.90 -13.59
C SER A 179 7.00 14.70 -15.07
N GLY A 180 7.97 14.85 -15.98
CA GLY A 180 7.80 14.55 -17.39
C GLY A 180 7.81 13.04 -17.65
N GLY A 181 7.35 12.63 -18.84
CA GLY A 181 7.38 11.21 -19.24
C GLY A 181 8.75 10.70 -19.69
N ASP A 182 9.72 11.59 -19.93
CA ASP A 182 11.01 11.26 -20.54
C ASP A 182 12.16 11.24 -19.52
N GLN A 183 12.38 10.06 -18.96
CA GLN A 183 13.45 9.79 -17.99
C GLN A 183 14.86 10.14 -18.50
N ALA A 184 15.07 10.16 -19.82
CA ALA A 184 16.39 10.44 -20.40
C ALA A 184 16.83 11.87 -20.10
N VAL A 185 15.89 12.81 -19.95
CA VAL A 185 16.21 14.22 -19.66
C VAL A 185 17.05 14.36 -18.39
N PHE A 186 16.61 13.75 -17.28
CA PHE A 186 17.36 13.82 -16.03
C PHE A 186 18.61 12.94 -16.04
N THR A 187 18.49 11.70 -16.52
CA THR A 187 19.59 10.74 -16.56
C THR A 187 20.74 11.22 -17.44
N GLU A 188 20.48 11.72 -18.65
CA GLU A 188 21.54 12.23 -19.52
C GLU A 188 22.14 13.54 -18.98
N SER A 189 21.35 14.37 -18.29
CA SER A 189 21.86 15.60 -17.64
C SER A 189 22.88 15.28 -16.55
N GLN A 190 22.60 14.32 -15.66
CA GLN A 190 23.54 13.94 -14.61
C GLN A 190 24.77 13.19 -15.14
N LEU A 191 24.65 12.47 -16.26
CA LEU A 191 25.78 11.87 -16.97
C LEU A 191 26.67 12.93 -17.65
N ALA A 192 26.07 13.95 -18.27
CA ALA A 192 26.80 15.05 -18.91
C ALA A 192 27.65 15.87 -17.92
N LEU A 193 27.29 15.84 -16.63
CA LEU A 193 28.00 16.51 -15.54
C LEU A 193 29.05 15.62 -14.85
N GLN A 194 29.38 14.43 -15.36
CA GLN A 194 30.36 13.51 -14.74
C GLN A 194 31.72 14.17 -14.47
N ALA A 195 32.20 15.04 -15.38
CA ALA A 195 33.46 15.77 -15.22
C ALA A 195 33.36 16.99 -14.28
N GLU A 196 32.16 17.28 -13.75
CA GLU A 196 31.86 18.45 -12.90
C GLU A 196 31.15 18.02 -11.61
N PRO A 197 31.85 17.33 -10.67
CA PRO A 197 31.25 16.73 -9.48
C PRO A 197 30.38 17.66 -8.63
N PRO A 198 30.74 18.95 -8.43
CA PRO A 198 29.89 19.87 -7.66
C PRO A 198 28.52 20.13 -8.31
N ALA A 199 28.49 20.31 -9.64
CA ALA A 199 27.26 20.57 -10.37
C ALA A 199 26.39 19.30 -10.45
N ARG A 200 27.01 18.15 -10.71
CA ARG A 200 26.33 16.85 -10.69
C ARG A 200 25.72 16.55 -9.32
N LYS A 201 26.48 16.76 -8.25
CA LYS A 201 26.00 16.56 -6.88
C LYS A 201 24.81 17.47 -6.58
N LEU A 202 24.89 18.75 -6.93
CA LEU A 202 23.78 19.69 -6.71
C LEU A 202 22.50 19.26 -7.48
N LEU A 203 22.64 18.80 -8.73
CA LEU A 203 21.52 18.29 -9.52
C LEU A 203 20.85 17.07 -8.85
N LEU A 204 21.66 16.10 -8.40
CA LEU A 204 21.19 14.90 -7.71
C LEU A 204 20.53 15.24 -6.38
N ASP A 205 21.17 16.09 -5.55
CA ASP A 205 20.63 16.52 -4.26
C ASP A 205 19.26 17.22 -4.44
N CYS A 206 19.11 18.09 -5.46
CA CYS A 206 17.82 18.72 -5.78
C CYS A 206 16.75 17.70 -6.17
N ALA A 207 17.11 16.65 -6.91
CA ALA A 207 16.18 15.62 -7.32
C ALA A 207 15.79 14.69 -6.16
N HIS A 208 16.75 14.32 -5.31
CA HIS A 208 16.50 13.62 -4.05
C HIS A 208 15.54 14.40 -3.17
N ASP A 209 15.74 15.70 -3.01
CA ASP A 209 14.85 16.57 -2.22
C ASP A 209 13.46 16.67 -2.84
N THR A 210 13.36 16.77 -4.17
CA THR A 210 12.07 16.86 -4.88
C THR A 210 11.20 15.62 -4.65
N ILE A 211 11.82 14.44 -4.62
CA ILE A 211 11.13 13.17 -4.36
C ILE A 211 10.84 12.98 -2.87
N ALA A 212 11.79 13.34 -1.98
CA ALA A 212 11.65 13.15 -0.55
C ALA A 212 10.67 14.15 0.10
N PHE A 213 10.56 15.36 -0.45
CA PHE A 213 9.74 16.45 0.09
C PHE A 213 8.77 17.01 -0.96
N PRO A 214 7.83 16.20 -1.46
CA PRO A 214 6.99 16.61 -2.57
C PRO A 214 6.03 17.74 -2.16
N GLU A 215 5.93 18.74 -3.02
CA GLU A 215 4.97 19.84 -2.92
C GLU A 215 3.86 19.65 -3.96
N VAL A 216 2.63 19.51 -3.48
CA VAL A 216 1.44 19.28 -4.30
C VAL A 216 0.63 20.57 -4.39
N MET A 217 0.52 21.10 -5.62
CA MET A 217 -0.34 22.24 -5.93
C MET A 217 -1.78 21.75 -6.13
N ARG A 218 -2.68 22.08 -5.22
CA ARG A 218 -4.09 21.69 -5.31
C ARG A 218 -4.89 22.64 -6.22
N PRO A 219 -6.02 22.20 -6.80
CA PRO A 219 -6.86 23.02 -7.67
C PRO A 219 -7.41 24.30 -7.02
N ASP A 220 -7.50 24.32 -5.68
CA ASP A 220 -7.92 25.49 -4.90
C ASP A 220 -6.80 26.53 -4.68
N GLY A 221 -5.60 26.28 -5.24
CA GLY A 221 -4.43 27.14 -5.11
C GLY A 221 -3.62 26.92 -3.84
N ASN A 222 -4.02 26.01 -2.96
CA ASN A 222 -3.24 25.66 -1.78
C ASN A 222 -2.09 24.72 -2.14
N VAL A 223 -0.96 24.88 -1.43
CA VAL A 223 0.18 23.95 -1.53
C VAL A 223 0.13 23.02 -0.33
N ALA A 224 0.12 21.71 -0.60
CA ALA A 224 0.30 20.69 0.42
C ALA A 224 1.74 20.17 0.37
N SER A 225 2.45 20.25 1.49
CA SER A 225 3.84 19.79 1.60
C SER A 225 3.90 18.49 2.37
N TYR A 226 4.54 17.49 1.79
CA TYR A 226 4.66 16.17 2.37
C TYR A 226 6.13 15.76 2.56
N GLU A 227 6.33 14.67 3.29
CA GLU A 227 7.54 13.88 3.34
C GLU A 227 7.22 12.46 2.85
N LEU A 228 8.10 11.90 2.02
CA LEU A 228 8.02 10.51 1.59
C LEU A 228 8.80 9.61 2.55
N TRP A 229 8.10 8.60 3.05
CA TRP A 229 8.63 7.59 3.96
C TRP A 229 8.30 6.21 3.41
N ALA A 230 8.95 5.17 3.93
CA ALA A 230 8.59 3.80 3.61
C ALA A 230 8.93 2.82 4.73
N PHE A 231 8.17 1.72 4.75
CA PHE A 231 8.60 0.48 5.40
C PHE A 231 9.33 -0.37 4.36
N PRO A 232 10.58 -0.77 4.61
CA PRO A 232 11.15 -1.91 3.92
C PRO A 232 10.40 -3.18 4.33
N VAL A 233 10.10 -4.05 3.38
CA VAL A 233 9.49 -5.36 3.61
C VAL A 233 10.24 -6.42 2.82
N VAL A 234 10.53 -7.54 3.47
CA VAL A 234 11.14 -8.71 2.83
C VAL A 234 10.20 -9.87 2.98
N PHE A 235 9.80 -10.50 1.88
CA PHE A 235 8.93 -11.67 1.92
C PHE A 235 9.39 -12.77 0.97
N SER A 236 9.15 -14.02 1.34
CA SER A 236 9.42 -15.17 0.48
C SER A 236 8.19 -15.53 -0.36
N ARG A 237 8.42 -16.11 -1.53
CA ARG A 237 7.38 -16.71 -2.37
C ARG A 237 7.88 -18.02 -2.93
N ALA A 238 6.97 -18.96 -3.15
CA ALA A 238 7.25 -20.19 -3.88
C ALA A 238 6.92 -20.05 -5.38
N GLN A 239 6.01 -19.15 -5.72
CA GLN A 239 5.55 -18.92 -7.08
C GLN A 239 6.24 -17.70 -7.71
N GLY A 240 6.35 -17.71 -9.04
CA GLY A 240 6.89 -16.60 -9.81
C GLY A 240 6.01 -15.34 -9.80
N GLY A 241 6.60 -14.24 -10.28
CA GLY A 241 5.97 -12.91 -10.36
C GLY A 241 5.93 -12.18 -9.02
N VAL A 242 5.60 -10.89 -9.03
CA VAL A 242 5.28 -10.12 -7.82
C VAL A 242 4.17 -9.15 -8.16
N TRP A 243 3.02 -9.25 -7.48
CA TRP A 243 1.97 -8.26 -7.61
C TRP A 243 2.35 -6.99 -6.85
N TRP A 244 1.98 -5.82 -7.38
CA TRP A 244 2.46 -4.54 -6.88
C TRP A 244 1.38 -3.64 -6.28
N HIS A 245 0.09 -4.02 -6.35
CA HIS A 245 -1.03 -3.21 -5.84
C HIS A 245 -1.82 -3.93 -4.74
N PHE A 246 -1.95 -3.30 -3.57
CA PHE A 246 -2.55 -3.88 -2.37
C PHE A 246 -3.50 -2.86 -1.73
N PRO A 247 -4.78 -2.84 -2.13
CA PRO A 247 -5.73 -1.79 -1.73
C PRO A 247 -5.95 -1.75 -0.21
N LEU A 248 -5.83 -2.89 0.48
CA LEU A 248 -6.01 -2.97 1.93
C LEU A 248 -4.87 -2.33 2.75
N LEU A 249 -3.76 -1.90 2.12
CA LEU A 249 -2.68 -1.19 2.82
C LEU A 249 -3.15 0.13 3.44
N GLU A 250 -4.22 0.75 2.96
CA GLU A 250 -4.78 1.97 3.57
C GLU A 250 -5.27 1.75 5.02
N GLN A 251 -5.57 0.50 5.40
CA GLN A 251 -5.96 0.17 6.78
C GLN A 251 -4.80 0.34 7.77
N VAL A 252 -3.56 0.38 7.29
CA VAL A 252 -2.36 0.62 8.09
C VAL A 252 -2.33 2.05 8.64
N GLU A 253 -2.91 3.02 7.92
CA GLU A 253 -2.86 4.45 8.24
C GLU A 253 -3.27 4.79 9.70
N PRO A 254 -4.46 4.40 10.19
CA PRO A 254 -4.89 4.73 11.55
C PRO A 254 -4.04 4.06 12.62
N GLN A 255 -3.70 2.78 12.43
CA GLN A 255 -2.89 2.02 13.40
C GLN A 255 -1.47 2.57 13.50
N LEU A 256 -0.88 2.95 12.36
CA LEU A 256 0.43 3.57 12.31
C LEU A 256 0.43 4.94 12.97
N ALA A 257 -0.57 5.78 12.67
CA ALA A 257 -0.70 7.10 13.27
C ALA A 257 -0.87 7.02 14.81
N GLU A 258 -1.68 6.08 15.29
CA GLU A 258 -1.89 5.83 16.72
C GLU A 258 -0.60 5.32 17.39
N ALA A 259 0.03 4.29 16.84
CA ALA A 259 1.26 3.71 17.39
C ALA A 259 2.42 4.70 17.42
N LEU A 260 2.50 5.59 16.42
CA LEU A 260 3.48 6.66 16.38
C LEU A 260 3.09 7.87 17.21
N THR A 261 1.91 7.90 17.83
CA THR A 261 1.39 9.02 18.64
C THR A 261 1.28 10.34 17.85
N LEU A 262 0.85 10.26 16.59
CA LEU A 262 0.63 11.44 15.76
C LEU A 262 -0.60 12.22 16.21
N ALA A 263 -0.57 13.53 15.99
CA ALA A 263 -1.73 14.37 16.28
C ALA A 263 -2.91 13.94 15.38
N PRO A 264 -4.17 13.90 15.87
CA PRO A 264 -5.31 13.35 15.13
C PRO A 264 -5.53 14.01 13.75
N GLU A 265 -5.21 15.28 13.61
CA GLU A 265 -5.34 16.04 12.36
C GLU A 265 -4.22 15.77 11.34
N THR A 266 -3.19 15.00 11.71
CA THR A 266 -2.03 14.73 10.87
C THR A 266 -2.43 13.89 9.67
N ILE A 267 -2.10 14.39 8.48
CA ILE A 267 -2.25 13.62 7.25
C ILE A 267 -1.11 12.60 7.18
N LEU A 268 -1.47 11.32 7.15
CA LEU A 268 -0.61 10.20 6.82
C LEU A 268 -1.39 9.31 5.86
N TRP A 269 -0.85 9.03 4.69
CA TRP A 269 -1.47 8.18 3.68
C TRP A 269 -0.50 7.10 3.24
N MET A 270 -0.95 5.84 3.31
CA MET A 270 -0.21 4.68 2.84
C MET A 270 -0.51 4.48 1.36
N SER A 271 0.53 4.20 0.57
CA SER A 271 0.32 3.85 -0.83
C SER A 271 -0.17 2.41 -0.92
N PRO A 272 -1.23 2.14 -1.70
CA PRO A 272 -1.56 0.79 -2.12
C PRO A 272 -0.50 0.18 -3.06
N THR A 273 0.33 1.01 -3.69
CA THR A 273 1.36 0.56 -4.62
C THR A 273 2.68 0.35 -3.88
N ILE A 274 3.20 -0.88 -3.95
CA ILE A 274 4.51 -1.22 -3.42
C ILE A 274 5.56 -1.14 -4.52
N PHE A 275 6.81 -0.93 -4.12
CA PHE A 275 7.92 -0.82 -5.05
C PHE A 275 8.93 -1.92 -4.78
N THR A 276 9.22 -2.75 -5.79
CA THR A 276 10.30 -3.73 -5.72
C THR A 276 11.61 -3.09 -6.15
N VAL A 277 12.73 -3.79 -5.96
CA VAL A 277 14.03 -3.36 -6.47
C VAL A 277 13.97 -3.11 -7.98
N ASP A 278 13.37 -4.03 -8.74
CA ASP A 278 13.27 -3.94 -10.19
C ASP A 278 12.41 -2.76 -10.64
N SER A 279 11.26 -2.54 -9.97
CA SER A 279 10.36 -1.44 -10.35
C SER A 279 10.96 -0.07 -10.04
N LEU A 280 11.80 0.04 -9.01
CA LEU A 280 12.58 1.25 -8.74
C LEU A 280 13.73 1.41 -9.73
N ALA A 281 14.43 0.33 -10.07
CA ALA A 281 15.58 0.36 -10.98
C ALA A 281 15.20 0.74 -12.41
N GLU A 282 14.04 0.29 -12.91
CA GLU A 282 13.57 0.51 -14.27
C GLU A 282 13.61 2.00 -14.70
N ARG A 283 13.35 2.89 -13.75
CA ARG A 283 13.34 4.35 -13.96
C ARG A 283 14.26 5.10 -13.00
N SER A 284 15.23 4.42 -12.41
CA SER A 284 16.16 5.00 -11.42
C SER A 284 15.42 5.84 -10.35
N CYS A 285 14.35 5.30 -9.78
CA CYS A 285 13.49 5.93 -8.78
C CYS A 285 12.73 7.21 -9.22
N GLN A 286 12.86 7.68 -10.47
CA GLN A 286 12.27 8.96 -10.91
C GLN A 286 10.74 8.97 -10.80
N SER A 287 10.07 7.83 -11.01
CA SER A 287 8.60 7.69 -10.94
C SER A 287 7.99 8.09 -9.60
N LEU A 288 8.77 8.08 -8.52
CA LEU A 288 8.29 8.41 -7.17
C LEU A 288 7.81 9.85 -7.04
N VAL A 289 8.27 10.75 -7.92
CA VAL A 289 7.80 12.14 -7.95
C VAL A 289 6.28 12.24 -8.17
N HIS A 290 5.68 11.22 -8.80
CA HIS A 290 4.25 11.17 -9.07
C HIS A 290 3.42 10.64 -7.90
N LEU A 291 4.05 10.05 -6.88
CA LEU A 291 3.35 9.33 -5.83
C LEU A 291 2.47 10.26 -4.98
N ALA A 292 3.06 11.31 -4.40
CA ALA A 292 2.31 12.25 -3.55
C ALA A 292 1.20 13.00 -4.32
N PRO A 293 1.42 13.56 -5.53
CA PRO A 293 0.33 14.17 -6.31
C PRO A 293 -0.80 13.20 -6.67
N THR A 294 -0.48 11.92 -6.91
CA THR A 294 -1.47 10.88 -7.21
C THR A 294 -2.29 10.53 -5.98
N MET A 295 -1.63 10.32 -4.84
CA MET A 295 -2.28 10.00 -3.58
C MET A 295 -3.14 11.15 -3.05
N ASP A 296 -2.67 12.40 -3.16
CA ASP A 296 -3.44 13.60 -2.77
C ASP A 296 -4.72 13.77 -3.59
N ALA A 297 -4.70 13.33 -4.85
CA ALA A 297 -5.87 13.31 -5.71
C ALA A 297 -6.85 12.16 -5.39
N GLY A 298 -6.53 11.27 -4.45
CA GLY A 298 -7.34 10.09 -4.14
C GLY A 298 -7.20 8.96 -5.16
N CYS A 299 -6.19 8.99 -6.01
CA CYS A 299 -5.90 7.98 -7.03
C CYS A 299 -4.81 7.01 -6.54
N ASP A 300 -4.65 5.90 -7.25
CA ASP A 300 -3.55 4.94 -7.03
C ASP A 300 -2.52 5.06 -8.15
N LEU A 301 -1.24 4.93 -7.81
CA LEU A 301 -0.16 5.04 -8.79
C LEU A 301 0.05 3.70 -9.50
N ALA A 302 -0.03 3.70 -10.83
CA ALA A 302 0.33 2.56 -11.66
C ALA A 302 1.62 2.86 -12.43
N LEU A 303 2.63 2.00 -12.29
CA LEU A 303 3.88 2.12 -13.04
C LEU A 303 3.72 1.69 -14.50
N HIS A 304 2.80 0.75 -14.74
CA HIS A 304 2.48 0.17 -16.04
C HIS A 304 0.97 0.02 -16.20
N ASP A 305 0.53 -0.42 -17.37
CA ASP A 305 -0.87 -0.79 -17.58
C ASP A 305 -1.32 -1.85 -16.56
N VAL A 306 -2.42 -1.57 -15.88
CA VAL A 306 -2.91 -2.38 -14.74
C VAL A 306 -3.35 -3.76 -15.21
N ALA A 307 -4.10 -3.82 -16.30
CA ALA A 307 -4.64 -5.08 -16.83
C ALA A 307 -3.53 -5.97 -17.38
N ALA A 308 -2.59 -5.41 -18.13
CA ALA A 308 -1.41 -6.12 -18.61
C ALA A 308 -0.54 -6.61 -17.46
N SER A 309 -0.31 -5.77 -16.45
CA SER A 309 0.46 -6.16 -15.26
C SER A 309 -0.18 -7.32 -14.52
N ARG A 310 -1.51 -7.29 -14.34
CA ARG A 310 -2.23 -8.36 -13.66
C ARG A 310 -2.13 -9.67 -14.43
N ALA A 311 -2.32 -9.62 -15.76
CA ALA A 311 -2.16 -10.78 -16.62
C ALA A 311 -0.73 -11.36 -16.56
N SER A 312 0.30 -10.52 -16.57
CA SER A 312 1.70 -10.96 -16.42
C SER A 312 1.97 -11.61 -15.06
N PHE A 313 1.45 -11.03 -13.97
CA PHE A 313 1.55 -11.61 -12.63
C PHE A 313 0.85 -12.97 -12.54
N GLU A 314 -0.39 -13.06 -13.02
CA GLU A 314 -1.16 -14.31 -13.00
C GLU A 314 -0.47 -15.40 -13.81
N ALA A 315 0.07 -15.08 -14.99
CA ALA A 315 0.83 -16.02 -15.79
C ALA A 315 2.09 -16.52 -15.04
N ALA A 316 2.84 -15.61 -14.42
CA ALA A 316 4.05 -15.96 -13.67
C ALA A 316 3.75 -16.76 -12.39
N SER A 317 2.60 -16.52 -11.75
CA SER A 317 2.18 -17.19 -10.50
C SER A 317 1.94 -18.70 -10.66
N THR A 318 1.79 -19.17 -11.91
CA THR A 318 1.63 -20.59 -12.21
C THR A 318 2.94 -21.37 -12.19
N VAL A 319 4.09 -20.66 -12.20
CA VAL A 319 5.42 -21.26 -12.23
C VAL A 319 5.96 -21.37 -10.81
N ASN A 320 6.51 -22.54 -10.45
CA ASN A 320 7.22 -22.73 -9.19
C ASN A 320 8.64 -22.17 -9.32
N GLU A 321 8.83 -20.96 -8.80
CA GLU A 321 10.08 -20.22 -8.83
C GLU A 321 10.27 -19.55 -7.46
N PRO A 322 10.89 -20.25 -6.50
CA PRO A 322 11.06 -19.71 -5.16
C PRO A 322 11.98 -18.48 -5.14
N GLN A 323 11.50 -17.39 -4.55
CA GLN A 323 12.19 -16.11 -4.53
C GLN A 323 12.05 -15.44 -3.16
N LEU A 324 13.10 -14.72 -2.76
CA LEU A 324 13.05 -13.77 -1.65
C LEU A 324 12.95 -12.37 -2.24
N VAL A 325 11.89 -11.64 -1.95
CA VAL A 325 11.59 -10.34 -2.54
C VAL A 325 11.86 -9.24 -1.53
N LEU A 326 12.54 -8.17 -1.96
CA LEU A 326 12.63 -6.90 -1.24
C LEU A 326 11.70 -5.91 -1.91
N ALA A 327 10.84 -5.28 -1.10
CA ALA A 327 9.99 -4.19 -1.53
C ALA A 327 9.93 -3.09 -0.47
N TRP A 328 9.35 -1.95 -0.86
CA TRP A 328 9.06 -0.83 0.01
C TRP A 328 7.57 -0.50 -0.04
N LEU A 329 6.98 -0.29 1.13
CA LEU A 329 5.61 0.18 1.32
C LEU A 329 5.68 1.70 1.59
N PRO A 330 5.53 2.55 0.57
CA PRO A 330 5.67 3.98 0.76
C PRO A 330 4.42 4.58 1.39
N PHE A 331 4.63 5.62 2.18
CA PHE A 331 3.57 6.46 2.69
C PHE A 331 4.02 7.92 2.68
N ILE A 332 3.06 8.82 2.55
CA ILE A 332 3.31 10.25 2.66
C ILE A 332 2.75 10.77 3.98
N VAL A 333 3.45 11.70 4.60
CA VAL A 333 3.02 12.37 5.82
C VAL A 333 3.20 13.87 5.67
N GLU A 334 2.35 14.68 6.29
CA GLU A 334 2.52 16.14 6.26
C GLU A 334 3.92 16.53 6.77
N ARG A 335 4.58 17.43 6.04
CA ARG A 335 5.98 17.79 6.29
C ARG A 335 6.18 18.29 7.72
N GLY A 336 7.21 17.76 8.39
CA GLY A 336 7.58 18.10 9.76
C GLY A 336 6.65 17.52 10.84
N LYS A 337 5.63 16.72 10.48
CA LYS A 337 4.72 16.10 11.45
C LYS A 337 5.18 14.72 11.93
N LEU A 338 6.20 14.13 11.31
CA LEU A 338 6.76 12.84 11.71
C LEU A 338 8.26 12.91 12.04
N PRO A 339 8.64 13.32 13.27
CA PRO A 339 10.04 13.36 13.66
C PRO A 339 10.67 11.96 13.72
N LEU A 340 11.84 11.78 13.10
CA LEU A 340 12.58 10.50 13.12
C LEU A 340 12.88 9.99 14.54
N ALA A 341 13.13 10.90 15.49
CA ALA A 341 13.35 10.52 16.88
C ALA A 341 12.10 9.90 17.54
N GLN A 342 10.91 10.35 17.15
CA GLN A 342 9.63 9.78 17.60
C GLN A 342 9.42 8.40 16.98
N VAL A 343 9.67 8.26 15.69
CA VAL A 343 9.61 6.95 14.99
C VAL A 343 10.56 5.94 15.64
N ARG A 344 11.81 6.31 15.91
CA ARG A 344 12.78 5.42 16.57
C ARG A 344 12.35 5.00 17.97
N ARG A 345 11.69 5.90 18.72
CA ARG A 345 11.18 5.60 20.07
C ARG A 345 10.03 4.60 20.03
N HIS A 346 9.12 4.76 19.08
CA HIS A 346 7.89 3.95 18.95
C HIS A 346 8.00 2.86 17.89
N ALA A 347 9.21 2.54 17.41
CA ALA A 347 9.42 1.65 16.26
C ALA A 347 8.80 0.27 16.47
N ARG A 348 8.95 -0.30 17.68
CA ARG A 348 8.39 -1.62 18.00
C ARG A 348 6.86 -1.61 18.03
N GLU A 349 6.27 -0.61 18.68
CA GLU A 349 4.82 -0.44 18.76
C GLU A 349 4.22 -0.25 17.36
N ALA A 350 4.86 0.55 16.52
CA ALA A 350 4.48 0.72 15.12
C ALA A 350 4.52 -0.61 14.37
N LEU A 351 5.62 -1.37 14.46
CA LEU A 351 5.74 -2.67 13.78
C LEU A 351 4.71 -3.69 14.27
N ASP A 352 4.50 -3.80 15.59
CA ASP A 352 3.53 -4.71 16.18
C ASP A 352 2.10 -4.38 15.73
N ALA A 353 1.77 -3.08 15.58
CA ALA A 353 0.46 -2.62 15.11
C ALA A 353 0.28 -2.78 13.59
N THR A 354 1.31 -2.54 12.78
CA THR A 354 1.19 -2.54 11.31
C THR A 354 1.38 -3.91 10.68
N MET A 355 2.20 -4.79 11.26
CA MET A 355 2.55 -6.08 10.65
C MET A 355 1.33 -6.95 10.32
N PRO A 356 0.34 -7.14 11.21
CA PRO A 356 -0.84 -7.96 10.90
C PRO A 356 -1.63 -7.43 9.70
N LEU A 357 -1.75 -6.10 9.58
CA LEU A 357 -2.47 -5.45 8.48
C LEU A 357 -1.71 -5.55 7.16
N VAL A 358 -0.38 -5.42 7.18
CA VAL A 358 0.46 -5.66 6.01
C VAL A 358 0.34 -7.11 5.55
N GLN A 359 0.40 -8.07 6.48
CA GLN A 359 0.24 -9.49 6.17
C GLN A 359 -1.13 -9.80 5.56
N GLN A 360 -2.19 -9.20 6.11
CA GLN A 360 -3.55 -9.31 5.60
C GLN A 360 -3.64 -8.75 4.16
N ALA A 361 -3.11 -7.54 3.93
CA ALA A 361 -3.11 -6.91 2.62
C ALA A 361 -2.36 -7.76 1.59
N LEU A 362 -1.16 -8.26 1.91
CA LEU A 362 -0.39 -9.14 1.04
C LEU A 362 -1.17 -10.42 0.72
N SER A 363 -1.75 -11.07 1.74
CA SER A 363 -2.47 -12.34 1.58
C SER A 363 -3.77 -12.23 0.77
N ALA A 364 -4.38 -11.05 0.74
CA ALA A 364 -5.60 -10.80 -0.03
C ALA A 364 -5.34 -10.83 -1.54
N GLU A 365 -4.14 -10.45 -1.98
CA GLU A 365 -3.80 -10.29 -3.39
C GLU A 365 -2.81 -11.34 -3.91
N MET A 366 -1.98 -11.91 -3.03
CA MET A 366 -0.86 -12.75 -3.44
C MET A 366 -0.51 -13.81 -2.39
N VAL A 367 -0.23 -15.03 -2.86
CA VAL A 367 0.36 -16.08 -2.02
C VAL A 367 1.83 -15.76 -1.75
N TYR A 368 2.20 -15.67 -0.48
CA TYR A 368 3.57 -15.51 0.00
C TYR A 368 3.85 -16.46 1.17
N GLY A 369 5.13 -16.64 1.51
CA GLY A 369 5.60 -17.44 2.63
C GLY A 369 5.75 -16.60 3.90
N GLU A 370 6.98 -16.40 4.34
CA GLU A 370 7.28 -15.53 5.48
C GLU A 370 7.46 -14.09 5.02
N ALA A 371 7.02 -13.14 5.85
CA ALA A 371 7.26 -11.72 5.64
C ALA A 371 7.91 -11.11 6.89
N GLU A 372 8.82 -10.17 6.68
CA GLU A 372 9.48 -9.36 7.70
C GLU A 372 9.34 -7.90 7.32
N LEU A 373 8.80 -7.10 8.25
CA LEU A 373 8.62 -5.67 8.09
C LEU A 373 9.66 -4.93 8.94
N PHE A 374 10.37 -3.99 8.32
CA PHE A 374 11.36 -3.17 8.99
C PHE A 374 10.77 -1.82 9.38
N MET A 375 11.32 -1.19 10.42
CA MET A 375 10.80 0.09 10.91
C MET A 375 10.70 1.14 9.78
N PRO A 376 9.70 2.05 9.83
CA PRO A 376 9.57 3.06 8.80
C PRO A 376 10.72 4.07 8.89
N LEU A 377 11.23 4.49 7.74
CA LEU A 377 12.31 5.45 7.62
C LEU A 377 11.99 6.48 6.52
N PRO A 378 12.62 7.67 6.53
CA PRO A 378 12.59 8.57 5.39
C PRO A 378 13.05 7.83 4.13
N TRP A 379 12.44 8.14 2.98
CA TRP A 379 12.54 7.31 1.77
C TRP A 379 13.96 6.83 1.42
N TRP A 380 14.92 7.74 1.29
CA TRP A 380 16.30 7.38 0.92
C TRP A 380 17.01 6.54 2.00
N GLU A 381 16.73 6.79 3.28
CA GLU A 381 17.22 5.95 4.39
C GLU A 381 16.56 4.57 4.37
N ALA A 382 15.28 4.48 4.01
CA ALA A 382 14.54 3.23 3.90
C ALA A 382 15.10 2.35 2.77
N LEU A 383 15.45 2.93 1.62
CA LEU A 383 16.10 2.20 0.52
C LEU A 383 17.44 1.62 0.97
N ALA A 384 18.32 2.47 1.53
CA ALA A 384 19.64 2.04 1.99
C ALA A 384 19.57 0.96 3.08
N ALA A 385 18.76 1.19 4.13
CA ALA A 385 18.61 0.24 5.23
C ALA A 385 17.96 -1.07 4.78
N GLY A 386 16.93 -1.00 3.93
CA GLY A 386 16.23 -2.17 3.38
C GLY A 386 17.15 -3.04 2.53
N THR A 387 17.88 -2.45 1.59
CA THR A 387 18.86 -3.18 0.75
C THR A 387 19.96 -3.80 1.60
N ALA A 388 20.51 -3.06 2.56
CA ALA A 388 21.59 -3.57 3.40
C ALA A 388 21.14 -4.72 4.31
N ALA A 389 19.92 -4.64 4.88
CA ALA A 389 19.34 -5.73 5.66
C ALA A 389 19.07 -6.96 4.79
N TYR A 390 18.51 -6.76 3.59
CA TYR A 390 18.24 -7.83 2.63
C TYR A 390 19.51 -8.55 2.17
N ASN A 391 20.56 -7.81 1.77
CA ASN A 391 21.84 -8.39 1.36
C ASN A 391 22.45 -9.25 2.47
N ARG A 392 22.49 -8.75 3.71
CA ARG A 392 22.99 -9.50 4.87
C ARG A 392 22.14 -10.72 5.17
N LYS A 393 20.81 -10.63 5.06
CA LYS A 393 19.90 -11.76 5.27
C LYS A 393 20.12 -12.85 4.22
N ARG A 394 20.22 -12.48 2.94
CA ARG A 394 20.54 -13.43 1.86
C ARG A 394 21.89 -14.09 2.09
N PHE A 395 22.91 -13.31 2.39
CA PHE A 395 24.23 -13.83 2.66
C PHE A 395 24.24 -14.79 3.86
N ALA A 396 23.57 -14.44 4.96
CA ALA A 396 23.43 -15.30 6.12
C ALA A 396 22.72 -16.62 5.80
N LEU A 397 21.65 -16.59 4.98
CA LEU A 397 20.97 -17.80 4.50
C LEU A 397 21.89 -18.66 3.63
N THR A 398 22.63 -18.05 2.70
CA THR A 398 23.62 -18.75 1.88
C THR A 398 24.69 -19.42 2.76
N MET A 399 25.22 -18.70 3.75
CA MET A 399 26.21 -19.23 4.69
C MET A 399 25.65 -20.34 5.58
N ALA A 400 24.40 -20.22 6.04
CA ALA A 400 23.74 -21.26 6.84
C ALA A 400 23.63 -22.57 6.06
N VAL A 401 23.22 -22.51 4.78
CA VAL A 401 23.17 -23.66 3.88
C VAL A 401 24.56 -24.29 3.68
N LEU A 402 25.61 -23.47 3.52
CA LEU A 402 26.98 -23.96 3.39
C LEU A 402 27.54 -24.59 4.68
N SER A 403 27.23 -23.99 5.83
CA SER A 403 27.70 -24.43 7.17
C SER A 403 27.00 -25.68 7.71
N GLY A 404 25.93 -26.15 7.06
CA GLY A 404 25.39 -27.50 7.30
C GLY A 404 26.42 -28.60 7.03
N SER A 405 27.50 -28.26 6.33
CA SER A 405 28.79 -28.95 6.24
C SER A 405 29.88 -28.12 6.92
N GLU A 406 30.94 -28.73 7.48
CA GLU A 406 32.11 -27.98 7.95
C GLU A 406 32.58 -27.01 6.84
N LEU A 407 32.84 -25.74 7.21
CA LEU A 407 33.25 -24.73 6.23
C LEU A 407 34.51 -25.21 5.50
N PRO A 408 34.51 -25.26 4.16
CA PRO A 408 35.64 -25.80 3.42
C PRO A 408 36.91 -24.98 3.65
N ASP A 409 38.04 -25.66 3.81
CA ASP A 409 39.35 -25.02 3.82
C ASP A 409 39.57 -24.22 2.53
N GLY A 410 40.08 -22.99 2.67
CA GLY A 410 40.36 -22.09 1.55
C GLY A 410 39.13 -21.41 0.94
N LEU A 411 38.04 -21.28 1.70
CA LEU A 411 36.87 -20.50 1.30
C LEU A 411 37.26 -19.05 0.96
N HIS A 412 36.88 -18.60 -0.24
CA HIS A 412 37.04 -17.22 -0.70
C HIS A 412 35.85 -16.82 -1.56
N ALA A 413 35.68 -15.52 -1.78
CA ALA A 413 34.61 -14.95 -2.58
C ALA A 413 35.17 -14.25 -3.83
N GLU A 414 34.50 -14.44 -4.95
CA GLU A 414 34.68 -13.65 -6.17
C GLU A 414 33.41 -12.88 -6.44
N ALA A 415 33.52 -11.58 -6.65
CA ALA A 415 32.38 -10.72 -6.93
C ALA A 415 32.50 -10.11 -8.34
N GLU A 416 31.48 -10.31 -9.17
CA GLU A 416 31.40 -9.74 -10.51
C GLU A 416 30.22 -8.77 -10.58
N TYR A 417 30.46 -7.54 -11.02
CA TYR A 417 29.39 -6.55 -11.18
C TYR A 417 28.54 -6.87 -12.41
N GLN A 418 27.22 -7.00 -12.21
CA GLN A 418 26.21 -7.24 -13.24
C GLN A 418 25.32 -6.00 -13.39
N PRO A 419 25.60 -5.09 -14.37
CA PRO A 419 24.86 -3.84 -14.53
C PRO A 419 23.36 -4.03 -14.77
N GLU A 420 22.97 -5.05 -15.53
CA GLU A 420 21.59 -5.38 -15.85
C GLU A 420 20.75 -5.78 -14.63
N HIS A 421 21.40 -6.33 -13.59
CA HIS A 421 20.77 -6.72 -12.35
C HIS A 421 20.95 -5.70 -11.23
N GLN A 422 21.69 -4.61 -11.49
CA GLN A 422 22.09 -3.64 -10.47
C GLN A 422 22.61 -4.34 -9.21
N ALA A 423 23.48 -5.33 -9.39
CA ALA A 423 23.99 -6.16 -8.30
C ALA A 423 25.43 -6.63 -8.58
N TYR A 424 26.12 -7.07 -7.53
CA TYR A 424 27.27 -7.96 -7.66
C TYR A 424 26.80 -9.41 -7.58
N ASP A 425 27.18 -10.26 -8.53
CA ASP A 425 27.08 -11.71 -8.36
C ASP A 425 28.28 -12.18 -7.52
N VAL A 426 28.00 -12.66 -6.31
CA VAL A 426 29.03 -13.10 -5.36
C VAL A 426 29.08 -14.61 -5.34
N ARG A 427 30.20 -15.16 -5.85
CA ARG A 427 30.49 -16.59 -5.92
C ARG A 427 31.37 -16.99 -4.75
N LEU A 428 30.91 -17.95 -3.96
CA LEU A 428 31.67 -18.53 -2.86
C LEU A 428 32.38 -19.81 -3.34
N LEU A 429 33.71 -19.83 -3.24
CA LEU A 429 34.58 -20.83 -3.84
C LEU A 429 35.42 -21.53 -2.77
N GLY A 430 35.56 -22.86 -2.90
CA GLY A 430 36.48 -23.65 -2.07
C GLY A 430 37.92 -23.62 -2.60
N GLY A 431 38.86 -24.24 -1.85
CA GLY A 431 40.29 -24.24 -2.20
C GLY A 431 40.66 -24.80 -3.60
N SER A 432 39.78 -25.59 -4.23
CA SER A 432 39.94 -26.13 -5.59
C SER A 432 39.28 -25.28 -6.68
N GLN A 433 38.87 -24.04 -6.40
CA GLN A 433 38.03 -23.21 -7.30
C GLN A 433 36.64 -23.82 -7.59
N GLN A 434 36.21 -24.76 -6.73
CA GLN A 434 34.87 -25.32 -6.80
C GLN A 434 33.84 -24.28 -6.32
N LEU A 435 32.81 -24.03 -7.13
CA LEU A 435 31.65 -23.23 -6.74
C LEU A 435 30.84 -23.97 -5.66
N LEU A 436 30.74 -23.34 -4.49
CA LEU A 436 30.01 -23.86 -3.34
C LEU A 436 28.62 -23.24 -3.25
N ALA A 437 28.53 -21.92 -3.43
CA ALA A 437 27.27 -21.20 -3.52
C ALA A 437 27.44 -19.90 -4.31
N HIS A 438 26.31 -19.30 -4.67
CA HIS A 438 26.25 -17.96 -5.24
C HIS A 438 25.21 -17.14 -4.47
N THR A 439 25.41 -15.83 -4.40
CA THR A 439 24.42 -14.92 -3.82
C THR A 439 24.55 -13.54 -4.45
N PRO A 440 23.45 -12.94 -4.95
CA PRO A 440 23.49 -11.57 -5.44
C PRO A 440 23.60 -10.60 -4.26
N TRP A 441 24.40 -9.55 -4.45
CA TRP A 441 24.53 -8.43 -3.56
C TRP A 441 24.03 -7.17 -4.25
N LEU A 442 22.80 -6.76 -3.92
CA LEU A 442 22.09 -5.70 -4.61
C LEU A 442 22.72 -4.34 -4.35
N LEU A 443 22.71 -3.48 -5.37
CA LEU A 443 22.92 -2.05 -5.19
C LEU A 443 21.65 -1.44 -4.59
N THR A 444 21.83 -0.38 -3.79
CA THR A 444 20.69 0.41 -3.31
C THR A 444 20.04 1.14 -4.49
N PRO A 445 18.72 0.98 -4.71
CA PRO A 445 18.02 1.76 -5.73
C PRO A 445 18.17 3.26 -5.47
N ASP A 446 18.50 4.02 -6.51
CA ASP A 446 18.75 5.46 -6.43
C ASP A 446 18.56 6.07 -7.84
N LEU A 447 18.44 7.40 -7.91
CA LEU A 447 18.63 8.21 -9.12
C LEU A 447 20.02 8.03 -9.74
N SER A 448 21.03 7.72 -8.92
CA SER A 448 22.40 7.40 -9.35
C SER A 448 23.06 6.40 -8.39
N PRO A 449 22.81 5.09 -8.55
CA PRO A 449 23.37 4.07 -7.66
C PRO A 449 24.90 4.14 -7.55
N ASP A 450 25.43 4.11 -6.33
CA ASP A 450 26.87 4.16 -6.06
C ASP A 450 27.46 2.76 -5.89
N ARG A 451 28.05 2.25 -6.97
CA ARG A 451 28.74 0.96 -6.98
C ARG A 451 29.87 0.89 -5.95
N SER A 452 30.60 1.98 -5.72
CA SER A 452 31.76 1.99 -4.83
C SER A 452 31.35 1.82 -3.37
N LEU A 453 30.24 2.44 -2.97
CA LEU A 453 29.68 2.29 -1.63
C LEU A 453 29.18 0.87 -1.38
N VAL A 454 28.54 0.26 -2.38
CA VAL A 454 28.04 -1.12 -2.30
C VAL A 454 29.18 -2.13 -2.24
N TRP A 455 30.25 -1.91 -3.00
CA TRP A 455 31.47 -2.71 -2.92
C TRP A 455 32.11 -2.66 -1.53
N GLN A 456 32.19 -1.48 -0.91
CA GLN A 456 32.70 -1.32 0.45
C GLN A 456 31.84 -2.07 1.49
N ASP A 457 30.51 -2.03 1.37
CA ASP A 457 29.60 -2.77 2.24
C ASP A 457 29.77 -4.30 2.09
N LEU A 458 29.88 -4.79 0.85
CA LEU A 458 30.16 -6.20 0.56
C LEU A 458 31.51 -6.65 1.15
N GLN A 459 32.58 -5.88 0.90
CA GLN A 459 33.90 -6.15 1.46
C GLN A 459 33.87 -6.21 2.98
N SER A 460 33.25 -5.22 3.63
CA SER A 460 33.13 -5.18 5.08
C SER A 460 32.37 -6.39 5.62
N CYS A 461 31.28 -6.81 4.96
CA CYS A 461 30.49 -7.96 5.39
C CYS A 461 31.29 -9.26 5.28
N LEU A 462 31.98 -9.49 4.16
CA LEU A 462 32.78 -10.70 3.94
C LEU A 462 34.01 -10.74 4.86
N GLN A 463 34.65 -9.59 5.09
CA GLN A 463 35.78 -9.48 6.02
C GLN A 463 35.37 -9.83 7.45
N GLN A 464 34.19 -9.39 7.90
CA GLN A 464 33.64 -9.77 9.22
C GLN A 464 33.38 -11.27 9.34
N ALA A 465 33.05 -11.94 8.23
CA ALA A 465 32.90 -13.40 8.16
C ALA A 465 34.24 -14.15 7.96
N GLY A 466 35.38 -13.45 7.87
CA GLY A 466 36.69 -14.05 7.63
C GLY A 466 36.89 -14.58 6.20
N ILE A 467 36.07 -14.13 5.25
CA ILE A 467 36.11 -14.58 3.85
C ILE A 467 36.81 -13.51 3.01
N PRO A 468 37.99 -13.79 2.43
CA PRO A 468 38.64 -12.87 1.52
C PRO A 468 37.82 -12.74 0.23
N VAL A 469 37.76 -11.53 -0.33
CA VAL A 469 37.01 -11.25 -1.56
C VAL A 469 37.86 -10.55 -2.61
N THR A 470 37.69 -10.95 -3.88
CA THR A 470 38.28 -10.29 -5.04
C THR A 470 37.19 -9.73 -5.95
N GLU A 471 37.38 -8.49 -6.42
CA GLU A 471 36.51 -7.92 -7.45
C GLU A 471 37.01 -8.36 -8.83
N HIS A 472 36.11 -8.93 -9.62
CA HIS A 472 36.33 -9.12 -11.04
C HIS A 472 35.60 -8.01 -11.79
N ALA A 473 36.36 -7.08 -12.38
CA ALA A 473 35.80 -6.16 -13.35
C ALA A 473 35.49 -6.95 -14.63
N PRO A 474 34.28 -6.85 -15.21
CA PRO A 474 34.02 -7.46 -16.50
C PRO A 474 35.05 -6.93 -17.50
N LYS A 475 35.64 -7.82 -18.30
CA LYS A 475 36.44 -7.40 -19.46
C LYS A 475 35.48 -6.64 -20.37
N LEU A 476 35.62 -5.31 -20.41
CA LEU A 476 34.90 -4.46 -21.35
C LEU A 476 35.08 -5.04 -22.77
N HIS A 477 33.97 -5.46 -23.39
CA HIS A 477 33.93 -5.88 -24.79
C HIS A 477 33.67 -4.68 -25.69
#